data_AF-A0A2D0JW16-F1
#
_entry.id   AF-A0A2D0JW16-F1
#
_cell.length_a   1.000
_cell.length_b   1.000
_cell.length_c   1.000
_cell.angle_alpha   90.00
_cell.angle_beta   90.00
_cell.angle_gamma   90.00
#
_symmetry.space_group_name_H-M   'P 1'
#
loop_
_entity.id
_entity.type
_entity.pdbx_description
1 polymer ?
#
loop_
_entity_poly.entity_id
_entity_poly.type
_entity_poly.pdbx_seq_one_letter_code
_entity_poly.pdbx_strand_id
1 'polypeptide(L)'
;MSTPPYRNVETGLTGRFRFRPSKFTGIPIIQVEVKMRRYRIRFSDEDVISTHWRDTTFQEAIEIQLKHRYEQSCVSNKSAINEDFK
;
A
#
# COMPACT_ATOMS: atom_id res chain seq x y z
N MET A 1 29.68 6.81 15.79
CA MET A 1 28.25 6.97 16.14
C MET A 1 27.44 5.95 15.36
N SER A 2 26.51 5.22 15.97
CA SER A 2 25.65 4.27 15.25
C SER A 2 24.55 5.04 14.52
N THR A 3 24.46 4.86 13.20
CA THR A 3 23.34 5.41 12.43
C THR A 3 22.04 4.74 12.84
N PRO A 4 20.94 5.49 13.07
CA PRO A 4 19.67 4.91 13.46
C PRO A 4 19.14 3.96 12.36
N PRO A 5 18.52 2.83 12.74
CA PRO A 5 18.01 1.85 11.78
C PRO A 5 16.83 2.43 10.99
N TYR A 6 16.73 2.05 9.73
CA TYR A 6 15.56 2.35 8.91
C TYR A 6 14.34 1.61 9.45
N ARG A 7 13.20 2.32 9.50
CA ARG A 7 11.89 1.73 9.76
C ARG A 7 11.09 1.68 8.47
N ASN A 8 10.39 0.58 8.25
CA ASN A 8 9.49 0.42 7.12
C ASN A 8 8.06 0.40 7.65
N VAL A 9 7.19 1.23 7.08
CA VAL A 9 5.76 1.28 7.42
C VAL A 9 4.95 1.19 6.14
N GLU A 10 3.93 0.35 6.14
CA GLU A 10 2.95 0.30 5.07
C GLU A 10 2.11 1.59 5.12
N THR A 11 2.11 2.32 4.01
CA THR A 11 1.44 3.63 3.90
C THR A 11 0.16 3.59 3.09
N GLY A 12 -0.02 2.54 2.28
CA GLY A 12 -1.24 2.39 1.52
C GLY A 12 -1.18 1.23 0.55
N LEU A 13 -2.33 0.96 -0.06
CA LEU A 13 -2.54 -0.13 -1.00
C LEU A 13 -2.61 0.46 -2.40
N THR A 14 -2.04 -0.24 -3.38
CA THR A 14 -2.10 0.20 -4.79
C THR A 14 -3.32 -0.33 -5.53
N GLY A 15 -4.00 -1.34 -4.97
CA GLY A 15 -5.10 -2.05 -5.62
C GLY A 15 -4.66 -3.06 -6.68
N ARG A 16 -3.35 -3.30 -6.86
CA ARG A 16 -2.85 -4.33 -7.77
C ARG A 16 -2.68 -5.67 -7.06
N PHE A 17 -3.10 -6.73 -7.76
CA PHE A 17 -2.99 -8.10 -7.28
C PHE A 17 -2.26 -8.97 -8.28
N ARG A 18 -1.57 -9.99 -7.78
CA ARG A 18 -1.00 -11.06 -8.60
C ARG A 18 -1.03 -12.38 -7.82
N PHE A 19 -0.88 -13.47 -8.55
CA PHE A 19 -0.64 -14.78 -7.95
C PHE A 19 0.82 -15.17 -8.11
N ARG A 20 1.38 -15.82 -7.09
CA ARG A 20 2.68 -16.50 -7.19
C ARG A 20 2.54 -17.95 -6.77
N PRO A 21 3.34 -18.87 -7.34
CA PRO A 21 3.40 -20.24 -6.81
C PRO A 21 4.07 -20.27 -5.44
N SER A 22 3.51 -21.06 -4.52
CA SER A 22 4.17 -21.43 -3.26
C SER A 22 5.40 -22.29 -3.55
N LYS A 23 6.55 -21.96 -2.93
CA LYS A 23 7.80 -22.72 -3.10
C LYS A 23 7.70 -24.16 -2.57
N PHE A 24 6.88 -24.38 -1.55
CA PHE A 24 6.79 -25.68 -0.87
C PHE A 24 5.63 -26.55 -1.37
N THR A 25 4.49 -25.94 -1.72
CA THR A 25 3.26 -26.68 -2.04
C THR A 25 2.83 -26.53 -3.50
N GLY A 26 3.41 -25.60 -4.26
CA GLY A 26 2.96 -25.25 -5.61
C GLY A 26 1.59 -24.54 -5.65
N ILE A 27 0.88 -24.45 -4.52
CA ILE A 27 -0.42 -23.80 -4.41
C ILE A 27 -0.26 -22.30 -4.69
N PRO A 28 -1.16 -21.68 -5.47
CA PRO A 28 -1.12 -20.25 -5.75
C PRO A 28 -1.38 -19.44 -4.47
N ILE A 29 -0.50 -18.48 -4.20
CA ILE A 29 -0.63 -17.50 -3.12
C ILE A 29 -0.98 -16.15 -3.74
N ILE A 30 -2.01 -15.49 -3.20
CA ILE A 30 -2.39 -14.14 -3.60
C ILE A 30 -1.39 -13.16 -3.01
N GLN A 31 -0.97 -12.20 -3.81
CA GLN A 31 -0.17 -11.07 -3.38
C GLN A 31 -0.84 -9.76 -3.76
N VAL A 32 -0.67 -8.76 -2.90
CA VAL A 32 -1.10 -7.38 -3.11
C VAL A 32 0.12 -6.47 -3.16
N GLU A 33 0.11 -5.49 -4.07
CA GLU A 33 1.13 -4.45 -4.11
C GLU A 33 0.79 -3.33 -3.11
N VAL A 34 1.68 -3.13 -2.13
CA VAL A 34 1.59 -2.14 -1.07
C VAL A 34 2.62 -1.03 -1.28
N LYS A 35 2.30 0.20 -0.88
CA LYS A 35 3.24 1.31 -0.76
C LYS A 35 3.89 1.25 0.61
N MET A 36 5.21 1.13 0.65
CA MET A 36 6.00 1.08 1.85
C MET A 36 6.84 2.35 1.96
N ARG A 37 6.68 3.09 3.06
CA ARG A 37 7.55 4.21 3.41
C ARG A 37 8.69 3.69 4.26
N ARG A 38 9.90 3.89 3.77
CA ARG A 38 11.13 3.66 4.50
C ARG A 38 11.64 5.00 5.01
N TYR A 39 11.73 5.14 6.34
CA TYR A 39 12.12 6.39 6.98
C TYR A 39 13.13 6.16 8.11
N ARG A 40 13.84 7.22 8.48
CA ARG A 40 14.69 7.27 9.67
C ARG A 40 14.13 8.28 10.66
N ILE A 41 14.03 7.87 11.93
CA ILE A 41 13.61 8.77 13.00
C ILE A 41 14.59 9.95 13.05
N ARG A 42 14.07 11.18 12.91
CA ARG A 42 14.81 12.46 12.86
C ARG A 42 15.51 12.81 11.53
N PHE A 43 15.35 12.02 10.48
CA PHE A 43 15.88 12.32 9.15
C PHE A 43 14.75 12.23 8.12
N SER A 44 13.94 13.29 8.03
CA SER A 44 12.77 13.35 7.15
C SER A 44 13.13 13.40 5.66
N ASP A 45 14.34 13.85 5.33
CA ASP A 45 14.76 14.10 3.94
C ASP A 45 15.19 12.81 3.20
N GLU A 46 15.30 11.67 3.91
CA GLU A 46 15.64 10.36 3.32
C GLU A 46 14.41 9.45 3.15
N ASP A 47 13.21 9.99 3.27
CA ASP A 47 11.98 9.20 3.23
C ASP A 47 11.68 8.74 1.80
N VAL A 48 11.83 7.43 1.57
CA VAL A 48 11.56 6.81 0.28
C VAL A 48 10.25 6.02 0.34
N ILE A 49 9.33 6.37 -0.55
CA ILE A 49 8.13 5.56 -0.81
C ILE A 49 8.46 4.60 -1.96
N SER A 50 8.32 3.31 -1.69
CA SER A 50 8.56 2.23 -2.66
C SER A 50 7.34 1.30 -2.70
N THR A 51 7.20 0.50 -3.76
CA THR A 51 6.17 -0.54 -3.79
C THR A 51 6.75 -1.92 -3.49
N HIS A 52 5.97 -2.74 -2.79
CA HIS A 52 6.35 -4.09 -2.42
C HIS A 52 5.17 -5.05 -2.58
N TRP A 53 5.46 -6.32 -2.85
CA TRP A 53 4.44 -7.36 -2.96
C TRP A 53 4.33 -8.14 -1.65
N ARG A 54 3.19 -8.02 -0.97
CA ARG A 54 2.90 -8.75 0.27
C ARG A 54 1.96 -9.91 -0.01
N ASP A 55 2.24 -11.08 0.57
CA ASP A 55 1.31 -12.20 0.56
C ASP A 55 0.05 -11.83 1.36
N THR A 56 -1.13 -12.19 0.85
CA THR A 56 -2.42 -11.88 1.44
C THR A 56 -3.37 -13.05 1.31
N THR A 57 -4.36 -13.13 2.20
CA THR A 57 -5.49 -14.06 2.01
C THR A 57 -6.48 -13.49 1.00
N PHE A 58 -7.37 -14.34 0.47
CA PHE A 58 -8.42 -13.90 -0.46
C PHE A 58 -9.41 -12.93 0.20
N GLN A 59 -9.79 -13.20 1.45
CA GLN A 59 -10.65 -12.32 2.24
C GLN A 59 -10.02 -10.94 2.43
N GLU A 60 -8.76 -10.91 2.86
CA GLU A 60 -8.00 -9.67 3.06
C GLU A 60 -7.82 -8.90 1.74
N ALA A 61 -7.61 -9.60 0.62
CA ALA A 61 -7.54 -8.97 -0.71
C ALA A 61 -8.86 -8.30 -1.11
N ILE A 62 -10.01 -8.91 -0.82
CA ILE A 62 -11.33 -8.32 -1.07
C ILE A 62 -11.53 -7.08 -0.20
N GLU A 63 -11.24 -7.17 1.09
CA GLU A 63 -11.37 -6.05 2.03
C GLU A 63 -10.51 -4.87 1.60
N ILE A 64 -9.27 -5.13 1.18
CA ILE A 64 -8.35 -4.16 0.61
C ILE A 64 -8.96 -3.49 -0.63
N GLN A 65 -9.52 -4.27 -1.56
CA GLN A 65 -10.08 -3.76 -2.81
C GLN A 65 -11.31 -2.88 -2.56
N LEU A 66 -12.17 -3.29 -1.63
CA LEU A 66 -13.33 -2.52 -1.22
C LEU A 66 -12.90 -1.21 -0.55
N LYS A 67 -11.97 -1.27 0.42
CA LYS A 67 -11.45 -0.09 1.10
C LYS A 67 -10.82 0.91 0.13
N HIS A 68 -10.00 0.44 -0.80
CA HIS A 68 -9.39 1.29 -1.82
C HIS A 68 -10.45 1.96 -2.72
N ARG A 69 -11.50 1.23 -3.13
CA ARG A 69 -12.63 1.82 -3.88
C ARG A 69 -13.34 2.91 -3.07
N TYR A 70 -13.60 2.69 -1.78
CA TYR A 70 -14.21 3.70 -0.93
C TYR A 70 -13.32 4.95 -0.80
N GLU A 71 -12.03 4.79 -0.55
CA GLU A 71 -11.09 5.92 -0.46
C GLU A 71 -11.06 6.74 -1.75
N GLN A 72 -11.04 6.09 -2.92
CA GLN A 72 -11.13 6.78 -4.21
C GLN A 72 -12.46 7.54 -4.40
N SER A 73 -13.59 6.95 -4.00
CA SER A 73 -14.90 7.62 -4.09
C SER A 73 -14.96 8.90 -3.23
N CYS A 74 -14.34 8.87 -2.05
CA CYS A 74 -14.27 10.02 -1.16
C CYS A 74 -13.37 11.14 -1.71
N VAL A 75 -12.30 10.79 -2.44
CA VAL A 75 -11.40 11.77 -3.07
C VAL A 75 -12.08 12.44 -4.27
N SER A 76 -12.75 11.67 -5.14
CA SER A 76 -13.50 12.24 -6.27
C SER A 76 -14.59 13.22 -5.83
N ASN A 77 -15.28 12.92 -4.72
CA ASN A 77 -16.30 13.83 -4.18
C ASN A 77 -15.69 15.12 -3.62
N LYS A 78 -14.48 15.09 -3.03
CA LYS A 78 -13.81 16.30 -2.55
C LYS A 78 -13.30 17.20 -3.67
N SER A 79 -12.86 16.63 -4.80
CA SER A 79 -12.47 17.42 -5.98
C SER A 79 -13.67 18.09 -6.64
N ALA A 80 -14.82 17.41 -6.73
CA ALA A 80 -16.04 17.98 -7.32
C ALA A 80 -16.55 19.19 -6.52
N ILE A 81 -16.57 19.10 -5.18
CA ILE A 81 -17.04 20.20 -4.31
C ILE A 81 -16.14 21.45 -4.44
N ASN A 82 -14.84 21.30 -4.73
CA ASN A 82 -13.92 22.43 -4.84
C ASN A 82 -13.95 23.13 -6.21
N GLU A 83 -14.54 22.52 -7.25
CA GLU A 83 -14.69 23.16 -8.57
C GLU A 83 -15.96 24.01 -8.66
N ASP A 84 -16.99 23.72 -7.86
CA ASP A 84 -18.25 24.47 -7.83
C ASP A 84 -18.20 25.81 -7.05
N PHE A 85 -17.06 26.11 -6.40
CA PHE A 85 -16.86 27.33 -5.59
C PHE A 85 -15.90 28.36 -6.21
N LYS A 86 -15.69 28.31 -7.54
CA LYS A 86 -14.77 29.22 -8.24
C LYS A 86 -15.44 30.11 -9.28
#